data_AF-A0A832GDI4-F1
#
_entry.id   AF-A0A832GDI4-F1
#
_cell.length_a   1.000
_cell.length_b   1.000
_cell.length_c   1.000
_cell.angle_alpha   90.00
_cell.angle_beta   90.00
_cell.angle_gamma   90.00
#
_symmetry.space_group_name_H-M   'P 1'
#
loop_
_entity.id
_entity.type
_entity.pdbx_description
1 polymer ?
#
loop_
_entity_poly.entity_id
_entity_poly.type
_entity_poly.pdbx_seq_one_letter_code
_entity_poly.pdbx_strand_id
1 'polypeptide(L)'
;IADDREERARTALAEAAPNAAMIPLRKVLGAVLSVLEQMGLAVRLLWSFTVVAGFIILGGAVSAGAVRRGREAALLKTLGMTRLGVVGVFCVEYALVGAAAGVVGTAFGVGLGWAIVRFAMKLDWSWPTASLAVAVGLTALLAVAAGLAASYRSLMRPPLQSLRAG
;
A
#
# COMPACT_ATOMS: atom_id res chain seq x y z
N ILE A 1 45.68 -20.78 -52.64
CA ILE A 1 46.30 -21.63 -51.59
C ILE A 1 46.10 -21.03 -50.17
N ALA A 2 45.82 -19.73 -50.00
CA ALA A 2 45.56 -19.12 -48.69
C ALA A 2 44.13 -19.34 -48.14
N ASP A 3 43.14 -19.54 -49.01
CA ASP A 3 41.71 -19.63 -48.67
C ASP A 3 41.33 -20.98 -48.01
N ASP A 4 41.99 -22.07 -48.44
CA ASP A 4 41.67 -23.45 -48.07
C ASP A 4 42.10 -23.82 -46.63
N ARG A 5 42.90 -22.95 -45.97
CA ARG A 5 43.34 -23.12 -44.58
C ARG A 5 42.37 -22.50 -43.57
N GLU A 6 41.65 -21.46 -43.97
CA GLU A 6 40.66 -20.81 -43.10
C GLU A 6 39.39 -21.66 -42.93
N GLU A 7 38.95 -22.34 -43.99
CA GLU A 7 37.79 -23.25 -43.92
C GLU A 7 38.04 -24.47 -43.03
N ARG A 8 39.26 -25.05 -43.09
CA ARG A 8 39.65 -26.19 -42.24
C ARG A 8 39.83 -25.79 -40.78
N ALA A 9 40.26 -24.56 -40.51
CA ALA A 9 40.36 -24.03 -39.15
C ALA A 9 38.97 -23.75 -38.54
N ARG A 10 37.99 -23.30 -39.35
CA ARG A 10 36.60 -23.09 -38.91
C ARG A 10 35.87 -24.39 -38.63
N THR A 11 36.12 -25.45 -39.41
CA THR A 11 35.52 -26.78 -39.15
C THR A 11 36.11 -27.46 -37.91
N ALA A 12 37.41 -27.33 -37.66
CA ALA A 12 38.04 -27.87 -36.44
C ALA A 12 37.59 -27.16 -35.14
N LEU A 13 37.27 -25.86 -35.21
CA LEU A 13 36.73 -25.10 -34.07
C LEU A 13 35.24 -25.38 -33.80
N ALA A 14 34.49 -25.82 -34.81
CA ALA A 14 33.09 -26.22 -34.65
C ALA A 14 32.94 -27.58 -33.94
N GLU A 15 33.94 -28.46 -34.03
CA GLU A 15 33.93 -29.79 -33.41
C GLU A 15 34.46 -29.80 -31.97
N ALA A 16 35.27 -28.82 -31.56
CA ALA A 16 35.92 -28.79 -30.25
C ALA A 16 35.07 -28.17 -29.11
N ALA A 17 33.92 -27.57 -29.42
CA ALA A 17 33.07 -26.95 -28.41
C ALA A 17 31.54 -27.23 -28.53
N PRO A 18 31.06 -28.48 -28.71
CA PRO A 18 29.62 -28.75 -28.63
C PRO A 18 29.10 -28.74 -27.19
N ASN A 19 29.97 -28.80 -26.18
CA ASN A 19 29.61 -29.19 -24.81
C ASN A 19 29.63 -28.07 -23.76
N ALA A 20 30.01 -26.83 -24.10
CA ALA A 20 30.00 -25.69 -23.15
C ALA A 20 28.67 -24.93 -23.08
N ALA A 21 27.70 -25.26 -23.96
CA ALA A 21 26.37 -24.62 -24.03
C ALA A 21 25.20 -25.57 -23.72
N MET A 22 25.48 -26.73 -23.10
CA MET A 22 24.53 -27.86 -23.00
C MET A 22 23.62 -27.84 -21.75
N ILE A 23 23.74 -26.86 -20.86
CA ILE A 23 22.63 -26.42 -20.01
C ILE A 23 22.11 -25.13 -20.65
N PRO A 24 20.94 -25.15 -21.30
CA PRO A 24 20.38 -23.92 -21.84
C PRO A 24 20.11 -23.00 -20.64
N LEU A 25 20.93 -21.97 -20.46
CA LEU A 25 20.74 -20.95 -19.41
C LEU A 25 19.31 -20.38 -19.47
N ARG A 26 18.74 -20.31 -20.67
CA ARG A 26 17.34 -20.05 -21.00
C ARG A 26 16.31 -20.98 -20.34
N LYS A 27 16.58 -22.29 -20.19
CA LYS A 27 15.72 -23.23 -19.46
C LYS A 27 15.75 -22.98 -17.94
N VAL A 28 16.93 -22.71 -17.39
CA VAL A 28 17.07 -22.37 -15.95
C VAL A 28 16.38 -21.04 -15.65
N LEU A 29 16.61 -20.02 -16.49
CA LEU A 29 15.97 -18.71 -16.34
C LEU A 29 14.45 -18.81 -16.52
N GLY A 30 13.98 -19.63 -17.47
CA GLY A 30 12.55 -19.91 -17.66
C GLY A 30 11.91 -20.61 -16.45
N ALA A 31 12.59 -21.59 -15.85
CA ALA A 31 12.13 -22.25 -14.63
C ALA A 31 12.07 -21.26 -13.46
N VAL A 32 13.11 -20.43 -13.26
CA VAL A 32 13.12 -19.38 -12.22
C VAL A 32 12.00 -18.37 -12.45
N LEU A 33 11.81 -17.88 -13.69
CA LEU A 33 10.72 -16.97 -14.04
C LEU A 33 9.35 -17.59 -13.76
N SER A 34 9.14 -18.87 -14.08
CA SER A 34 7.87 -19.56 -13.79
C SER A 34 7.57 -19.68 -12.30
N VAL A 35 8.60 -19.91 -11.47
CA VAL A 35 8.45 -19.94 -10.01
C VAL A 35 8.14 -18.54 -9.49
N LEU A 36 8.85 -17.52 -9.97
CA LEU A 36 8.58 -16.12 -9.61
C LEU A 36 7.18 -15.68 -10.04
N GLU A 37 6.69 -16.14 -11.19
CA GLU A 37 5.34 -15.83 -11.68
C GLU A 37 4.27 -16.51 -10.82
N GLN A 38 4.45 -17.78 -10.45
CA GLN A 38 3.55 -18.47 -9.51
C GLN A 38 3.53 -17.80 -8.13
N MET A 39 4.71 -17.42 -7.61
CA MET A 39 4.80 -16.65 -6.36
C MET A 39 4.09 -15.31 -6.49
N GLY A 40 4.26 -14.62 -7.63
CA GLY A 40 3.58 -13.37 -7.93
C GLY A 40 2.05 -13.50 -7.91
N LEU A 41 1.51 -14.58 -8.47
CA LEU A 41 0.08 -14.88 -8.42
C LEU A 41 -0.41 -15.12 -6.99
N ALA A 42 0.31 -15.94 -6.21
CA ALA A 42 -0.05 -16.21 -4.81
C ALA A 42 -0.05 -14.92 -3.96
N VAL A 43 0.97 -14.09 -4.12
CA VAL A 43 1.08 -12.80 -3.43
C VAL A 43 -0.03 -11.86 -3.86
N ARG A 44 -0.33 -11.74 -5.17
CA ARG A 44 -1.45 -10.91 -5.66
C ARG A 44 -2.80 -11.33 -5.11
N LEU A 45 -3.05 -12.63 -5.01
CA LEU A 45 -4.27 -13.15 -4.39
C LEU A 45 -4.35 -12.73 -2.92
N LEU A 46 -3.25 -12.86 -2.17
CA LEU A 46 -3.20 -12.42 -0.78
C LEU A 46 -3.49 -10.91 -0.64
N TRP A 47 -2.82 -10.06 -1.43
CA TRP A 47 -3.10 -8.62 -1.43
C TRP A 47 -4.57 -8.32 -1.74
N SER A 48 -5.15 -8.98 -2.75
CA SER A 48 -6.55 -8.78 -3.12
C SER A 48 -7.50 -9.15 -1.98
N PHE A 49 -7.25 -10.27 -1.31
CA PHE A 49 -8.03 -10.72 -0.17
C PHE A 49 -7.90 -9.77 1.02
N THR A 50 -6.68 -9.33 1.35
CA THR A 50 -6.42 -8.34 2.41
C THR A 50 -7.16 -7.03 2.15
N VAL A 51 -7.18 -6.56 0.90
CA VAL A 51 -7.92 -5.34 0.51
C VAL A 51 -9.42 -5.51 0.73
N VAL A 52 -10.00 -6.64 0.30
CA VAL A 52 -11.43 -6.95 0.51
C VAL A 52 -11.77 -7.01 2.00
N ALA A 53 -10.97 -7.72 2.80
CA ALA A 53 -11.13 -7.79 4.25
C ALA A 53 -11.04 -6.40 4.89
N GLY A 54 -10.10 -5.56 4.44
CA GLY A 54 -9.96 -4.18 4.88
C GLY A 54 -11.22 -3.35 4.65
N PHE A 55 -11.86 -3.47 3.48
CA PHE A 55 -13.14 -2.78 3.21
C PHE A 55 -14.28 -3.26 4.13
N ILE A 56 -14.36 -4.56 4.41
CA ILE A 56 -15.36 -5.12 5.33
C ILE A 56 -15.14 -4.58 6.75
N ILE A 57 -13.90 -4.61 7.24
CA ILE A 57 -13.53 -4.08 8.56
C ILE A 57 -13.84 -2.59 8.65
N LEU A 58 -13.50 -1.81 7.62
CA LEU A 58 -13.78 -0.38 7.57
C LEU A 58 -15.28 -0.10 7.62
N GLY A 59 -16.08 -0.86 6.87
CA GLY A 59 -17.54 -0.77 6.91
C GLY A 59 -18.12 -1.04 8.30
N GLY A 60 -17.59 -2.04 9.00
CA GLY A 60 -17.94 -2.35 10.39
C GLY A 60 -17.55 -1.24 11.36
N ALA A 61 -16.32 -0.74 11.28
CA ALA A 61 -15.81 0.33 12.12
C ALA A 61 -16.60 1.64 11.95
N VAL A 62 -16.93 2.01 10.72
CA VAL A 62 -17.76 3.20 10.42
C VAL A 62 -19.16 3.04 11.01
N SER A 63 -19.76 1.85 10.88
CA SER A 63 -21.10 1.57 11.40
C SER A 63 -21.15 1.68 12.93
N ALA A 64 -20.12 1.19 13.63
CA ALA A 64 -20.01 1.31 15.08
C ALA A 64 -19.77 2.76 15.55
N GLY A 65 -19.00 3.55 14.80
CA GLY A 65 -18.65 4.92 15.16
C GLY A 65 -19.79 5.94 15.00
N ALA A 66 -20.76 5.66 14.12
CA ALA A 66 -21.81 6.59 13.73
C ALA A 66 -22.64 7.13 14.92
N VAL A 67 -23.11 6.23 15.80
CA VAL A 67 -23.97 6.58 16.95
C VAL A 67 -23.21 7.39 18.00
N ARG A 68 -21.94 7.05 18.24
CA ARG A 68 -21.07 7.73 19.21
C ARG A 68 -20.80 9.18 18.81
N ARG A 69 -20.51 9.42 17.52
CA ARG A 69 -20.27 10.75 16.93
C ARG A 69 -21.47 11.68 17.05
N GLY A 70 -22.69 11.14 16.93
CA GLY A 70 -23.92 11.91 17.08
C GLY A 70 -24.11 12.47 18.50
N ARG A 71 -23.78 11.67 19.53
CA ARG A 71 -23.83 12.10 20.94
C ARG A 71 -22.79 13.16 21.25
N GLU A 72 -21.55 12.99 20.78
CA GLU A 72 -20.48 13.99 20.97
C GLU A 72 -20.85 15.34 20.33
N ALA A 73 -21.39 15.32 19.11
CA ALA A 73 -21.84 16.53 18.43
C ALA A 73 -23.01 17.23 19.17
N ALA A 74 -23.92 16.46 19.78
CA ALA A 74 -24.99 17.02 20.60
C ALA A 74 -24.45 17.68 21.88
N LEU A 75 -23.51 17.02 22.58
CA LEU A 75 -22.85 17.58 23.77
C LEU A 75 -22.11 18.89 23.47
N LEU A 76 -21.36 18.95 22.37
CA LEU A 76 -20.66 20.17 21.95
C LEU A 76 -21.63 21.33 21.62
N LYS A 77 -22.78 21.03 21.01
CA LYS A 77 -23.83 22.03 20.78
C LYS A 77 -24.48 22.52 22.07
N THR A 78 -24.66 21.64 23.07
CA THR A 78 -25.18 22.06 24.39
C THR A 78 -24.20 22.97 25.13
N LEU A 79 -22.89 22.85 24.84
CA LEU A 79 -21.86 23.77 25.33
C LEU A 79 -21.80 25.10 24.55
N GLY A 80 -22.77 25.36 23.67
CA GLY A 80 -22.88 26.61 22.91
C GLY A 80 -22.06 26.65 21.61
N MET A 81 -21.47 25.53 21.18
CA MET A 81 -20.63 25.50 19.99
C MET A 81 -21.47 25.56 18.70
N THR A 82 -21.08 26.45 17.78
CA THR A 82 -21.72 26.57 16.46
C THR A 82 -21.42 25.36 15.58
N ARG A 83 -22.21 25.14 14.52
CA ARG A 83 -22.03 24.01 13.58
C ARG A 83 -20.62 23.96 12.97
N LEU A 84 -20.02 25.12 12.70
CA LEU A 84 -18.66 25.24 12.19
C LEU A 84 -17.61 24.89 13.26
N GLY A 85 -17.85 25.25 14.53
CA GLY A 85 -16.97 24.88 15.64
C GLY A 85 -16.89 23.36 15.84
N VAL A 86 -18.04 22.66 15.78
CA VAL A 86 -18.08 21.20 15.91
C VAL A 86 -17.30 20.51 14.78
N VAL A 87 -17.40 21.02 13.54
CA VAL A 87 -16.62 20.50 12.40
C VAL A 87 -15.12 20.74 12.62
N GLY A 88 -14.74 21.93 13.11
CA GLY A 88 -13.34 22.24 13.42
C GLY A 88 -12.70 21.29 14.42
N VAL A 89 -13.41 20.95 15.50
CA VAL A 89 -12.93 19.98 16.51
C VAL A 89 -12.71 18.60 15.89
N PHE A 90 -13.67 18.09 15.11
CA PHE A 90 -13.52 16.80 14.44
C PHE A 90 -12.40 16.82 13.39
N CYS A 91 -12.22 17.92 12.66
CA CYS A 91 -11.09 18.06 11.74
C CYS A 91 -9.75 17.89 12.47
N VAL A 92 -9.57 18.55 13.62
CA VAL A 92 -8.33 18.43 14.41
C VAL A 92 -8.14 17.00 14.93
N GLU A 93 -9.19 16.38 15.45
CA GLU A 93 -9.13 14.98 15.92
C GLU A 93 -8.68 14.04 14.79
N TYR A 94 -9.34 14.11 13.63
CA TYR A 94 -9.00 13.26 12.49
C TYR A 94 -7.63 13.59 11.89
N ALA A 95 -7.21 14.85 11.93
CA ALA A 95 -5.87 15.24 11.48
C ALA A 95 -4.79 14.64 12.39
N LEU A 96 -5.00 14.64 13.71
CA LEU A 96 -4.08 14.03 14.66
C LEU A 96 -4.00 12.51 14.49
N VAL A 97 -5.15 11.85 14.36
CA VAL A 97 -5.22 10.40 14.10
C VAL A 97 -4.55 10.06 12.77
N GLY A 98 -4.83 10.84 11.72
CA GLY A 98 -4.24 10.68 10.40
C GLY A 98 -2.74 10.90 10.38
N ALA A 99 -2.25 11.94 11.06
CA ALA A 99 -0.82 12.20 11.20
C ALA A 99 -0.11 11.06 11.94
N ALA A 100 -0.69 10.57 13.04
CA ALA A 100 -0.14 9.43 13.79
C ALA A 100 -0.08 8.16 12.92
N ALA A 101 -1.18 7.83 12.24
CA ALA A 101 -1.22 6.70 11.30
C ALA A 101 -0.21 6.89 10.14
N GLY A 102 -0.10 8.12 9.64
CA GLY A 102 0.84 8.51 8.60
C GLY A 102 2.30 8.29 8.99
N VAL A 103 2.69 8.71 10.19
CA VAL A 103 4.03 8.49 10.73
C VAL A 103 4.33 6.99 10.84
N VAL A 104 3.42 6.21 11.43
CA VAL A 104 3.61 4.77 11.60
C VAL A 104 3.70 4.05 10.25
N GLY A 105 2.77 4.34 9.33
CA GLY A 105 2.76 3.73 8.00
C GLY A 105 3.98 4.12 7.17
N THR A 106 4.40 5.38 7.24
CA THR A 106 5.59 5.87 6.55
C THR A 106 6.87 5.25 7.12
N ALA A 107 6.97 5.10 8.44
CA ALA A 107 8.10 4.41 9.09
C ALA A 107 8.18 2.95 8.64
N PHE A 108 7.04 2.25 8.59
CA PHE A 108 6.98 0.88 8.06
C PHE A 108 7.38 0.81 6.59
N GLY A 109 6.85 1.71 5.75
CA GLY A 109 7.15 1.76 4.33
C GLY A 109 8.63 2.02 4.04
N VAL A 110 9.23 2.99 4.74
CA VAL A 110 10.68 3.27 4.64
C VAL A 110 11.50 2.12 5.17
N GLY A 111 11.12 1.52 6.30
CA GLY A 111 11.82 0.36 6.86
C GLY A 111 11.85 -0.84 5.90
N LEU A 112 10.69 -1.17 5.30
CA LEU A 112 10.57 -2.23 4.31
C LEU A 112 11.32 -1.88 3.01
N GLY A 113 11.18 -0.65 2.52
CA GLY A 113 11.89 -0.18 1.32
C GLY A 113 13.40 -0.24 1.50
N TRP A 114 13.91 0.26 2.63
CA TRP A 114 15.32 0.19 2.99
C TRP A 114 15.81 -1.25 3.07
N ALA A 115 15.05 -2.15 3.71
CA ALA A 115 15.40 -3.56 3.79
C ALA A 115 15.46 -4.22 2.40
N ILE A 116 14.48 -3.98 1.53
CA ILE A 116 14.47 -4.55 0.17
C ILE A 116 15.66 -4.02 -0.64
N VAL A 117 15.88 -2.70 -0.65
CA VAL A 117 16.99 -2.12 -1.42
C VAL A 117 18.34 -2.62 -0.92
N ARG A 118 18.52 -2.73 0.40
CA ARG A 118 19.78 -3.18 1.00
C ARG A 118 20.03 -4.68 0.83
N PHE A 119 19.03 -5.53 1.08
CA PHE A 119 19.20 -6.99 1.09
C PHE A 119 18.92 -7.63 -0.26
N ALA A 120 17.89 -7.18 -0.99
CA ALA A 120 17.51 -7.79 -2.27
C ALA A 120 18.27 -7.17 -3.45
N MET A 121 18.40 -5.84 -3.49
CA MET A 121 19.02 -5.13 -4.62
C MET A 121 20.49 -4.76 -4.41
N LYS A 122 21.00 -4.83 -3.16
CA LYS A 122 22.37 -4.44 -2.78
C LYS A 122 22.77 -3.04 -3.27
N LEU A 123 21.80 -2.12 -3.37
CA LEU A 123 22.01 -0.75 -3.84
C LEU A 123 22.11 0.21 -2.65
N ASP A 124 22.72 1.38 -2.88
CA ASP A 124 22.78 2.43 -1.87
C ASP A 124 21.43 3.14 -1.72
N TRP A 125 20.99 3.27 -0.47
CA TRP A 125 19.72 3.90 -0.13
C TRP A 125 19.87 5.42 -0.06
N SER A 126 19.15 6.14 -0.93
CA SER A 126 18.97 7.58 -0.79
C SER A 126 17.74 7.87 0.08
N TRP A 127 17.81 8.90 0.92
CA TRP A 127 16.69 9.29 1.80
C TRP A 127 15.80 10.31 1.09
N PRO A 128 14.56 9.96 0.68
CA PRO A 128 13.67 10.90 0.02
C PRO A 128 12.86 11.68 1.06
N THR A 129 13.49 12.67 1.69
CA THR A 129 12.89 13.52 2.74
C THR A 129 11.64 14.27 2.27
N ALA A 130 11.59 14.70 1.01
CA ALA A 130 10.41 15.32 0.41
C ALA A 130 9.22 14.33 0.32
N SER A 131 9.47 13.10 -0.15
CA SER A 131 8.42 12.07 -0.29
C SER A 131 7.87 11.63 1.07
N LEU A 132 8.71 11.60 2.09
CA LEU A 132 8.34 11.33 3.48
C LEU A 132 7.32 12.37 4.00
N ALA A 133 7.62 13.66 3.85
CA ALA A 133 6.74 14.74 4.28
C ALA A 133 5.40 14.72 3.51
N VAL A 134 5.46 14.48 2.19
CA VAL A 134 4.25 14.35 1.37
C VAL A 134 3.42 13.15 1.78
N ALA A 135 4.02 12.00 2.10
CA ALA A 135 3.29 10.80 2.54
C ALA A 135 2.53 11.05 3.85
N VAL A 136 3.19 11.64 4.85
CA VAL A 136 2.54 11.98 6.13
C VAL A 136 1.45 13.05 5.93
N GLY A 137 1.73 14.08 5.13
CA GLY A 137 0.72 15.12 4.82
C GLY A 137 -0.50 14.55 4.09
N LEU A 138 -0.29 13.70 3.09
CA LEU A 138 -1.35 13.07 2.31
C LEU A 138 -2.20 12.13 3.17
N THR A 139 -1.58 11.31 4.01
CA THR A 139 -2.30 10.41 4.92
C THR A 139 -3.13 11.17 5.95
N ALA A 140 -2.61 12.26 6.51
CA ALA A 140 -3.38 13.13 7.40
C ALA A 140 -4.59 13.76 6.67
N LEU A 141 -4.39 14.27 5.45
CA LEU A 141 -5.45 14.86 4.64
C LEU A 141 -6.52 13.82 4.26
N LEU A 142 -6.12 12.61 3.89
CA LEU A 142 -7.02 11.51 3.59
C LEU A 142 -7.81 11.06 4.83
N ALA A 143 -7.18 11.01 6.01
CA ALA A 143 -7.85 10.68 7.26
C ALA A 143 -8.91 11.72 7.63
N VAL A 144 -8.62 13.01 7.47
CA VAL A 144 -9.60 14.09 7.66
C VAL A 144 -10.75 13.95 6.66
N ALA A 145 -10.45 13.77 5.37
CA ALA A 145 -11.48 13.62 4.33
C ALA A 145 -12.37 12.40 4.59
N ALA A 146 -11.79 11.25 4.92
CA ALA A 146 -12.50 10.02 5.21
C ALA A 146 -13.31 10.13 6.52
N GLY A 147 -12.73 10.71 7.57
CA GLY A 147 -13.39 10.93 8.86
C GLY A 147 -14.58 11.87 8.76
N LEU A 148 -14.44 12.97 8.00
CA LEU A 148 -15.54 13.88 7.71
C LEU A 148 -16.61 13.21 6.84
N ALA A 149 -16.24 12.47 5.80
CA ALA A 149 -17.20 11.76 4.94
C ALA A 149 -18.00 10.72 5.74
N ALA A 150 -17.35 9.94 6.60
CA ALA A 150 -18.00 8.98 7.49
C ALA A 150 -18.92 9.67 8.51
N SER A 151 -18.47 10.79 9.09
CA SER A 151 -19.25 11.58 10.06
C SER A 151 -20.47 12.23 9.41
N TYR A 152 -20.31 12.78 8.21
CA TYR A 152 -21.37 13.42 7.44
C TYR A 152 -22.49 12.43 7.12
N ARG A 153 -22.13 11.18 6.76
CA ARG A 153 -23.10 10.12 6.49
C ARG A 153 -23.86 9.67 7.75
N SER A 154 -23.24 9.74 8.92
CA SER A 154 -23.91 9.53 10.21
C SER A 154 -24.85 10.69 10.57
N LEU A 155 -24.41 11.94 10.37
CA LEU A 155 -25.21 13.14 10.62
C LEU A 155 -26.41 13.31 9.68
N MET A 156 -26.35 12.74 8.47
CA MET A 156 -27.45 12.76 7.50
C MET A 156 -28.50 11.65 7.68
N ARG A 157 -28.28 10.69 8.58
CA ARG A 157 -29.35 9.76 8.96
C ARG A 157 -30.28 10.45 9.95
N PRO A 158 -31.59 10.55 9.66
CA PRO A 158 -32.53 11.21 10.56
C PRO A 158 -32.47 10.57 11.96
N PRO A 159 -32.32 11.37 13.03
CA PRO A 159 -32.21 10.90 14.41
C PRO A 159 -33.46 10.21 14.97
N LEU A 160 -34.51 10.02 14.15
CA LEU A 160 -35.78 9.41 14.53
C LEU A 160 -35.78 7.87 14.48
N GLN A 161 -34.80 7.23 13.82
CA GLN A 161 -34.74 5.76 13.77
C GLN A 161 -33.97 5.13 14.94
N SER A 162 -33.04 5.86 15.58
CA SER A 162 -32.32 5.34 16.76
C SER A 162 -33.14 5.40 18.06
N LEU A 163 -34.28 6.12 18.06
CA LEU A 163 -35.21 6.22 19.19
C LEU A 163 -36.40 5.24 19.08
N ARG A 164 -36.53 4.51 17.96
CA ARG A 164 -37.62 3.54 17.73
C ARG A 164 -37.20 2.07 17.89
N ALA A 165 -35.93 1.82 18.20
CA ALA A 165 -35.37 0.48 18.41
C ALA A 165 -35.07 0.19 19.89
N GLY A 166 -35.59 1.01 20.80
CA GLY A 166 -35.60 0.76 22.25
C GLY A 166 -36.97 0.31 22.70
#